data_AF-A0A969LQN8-F1
#
_entry.id   AF-A0A969LQN8-F1
#
_cell.length_a   1.000
_cell.length_b   1.000
_cell.length_c   1.000
_cell.angle_alpha   90.00
_cell.angle_beta   90.00
_cell.angle_gamma   90.00
#
_symmetry.space_group_name_H-M   'P 1'
#
loop_
_entity.id
_entity.type
_entity.pdbx_description
1 polymer ?
#
loop_
_entity_poly.entity_id
_entity_poly.type
_entity_poly.pdbx_seq_one_letter_code
_entity_poly.pdbx_strand_id
1 'polypeptide(L)'
;MKRATVAEQEEYENLFDLVYTDTDPSRARNVLEGLLTVLIQSKMGLAKRDYDEARKFLETQIAEYQAKLQELETQISEFRLQNAGILGNTTYQQRLDVALAALRDAQIARQIAVANRDRVKAQIAEASKPGGDPQAAVFATDQTFPAAIDRLAALQTQLAQLLLVYTDQHPDVIATKREIKLLTEQYGLGESIGLAVAQPLMPGQASPAAAVKAAAGEAAPGQPAATSPMAVVPPASIMPAAAATGEPSNMRMTLIRANFAVMDAERRVRDATSAVRTIQTEAGVAPAAESQLDQLTRTYAVVKENYELLVRRRESAKIGGDADVSSGVEQFRIIEAPTTPSSPASPDRPTYLMLGALVALAIGGALAYGLGLLRGAFVSAAEAEQALGLPVIATLTDQRGVGVTGLGCRRHDDVVGA
;
A
#
# COMPACT_ATOMS: atom_id res chain seq x y z
N MET A 1 -38.94 47.49 -12.35
CA MET A 1 -37.48 47.38 -12.13
C MET A 1 -37.07 45.99 -12.61
N LYS A 2 -35.95 45.84 -13.31
CA LYS A 2 -35.42 44.51 -13.65
C LYS A 2 -34.63 43.99 -12.46
N ARG A 3 -34.87 42.76 -12.03
CA ARG A 3 -34.15 42.09 -10.94
C ARG A 3 -33.93 40.63 -11.30
N ALA A 4 -32.73 40.15 -11.03
CA ALA A 4 -32.38 38.74 -11.00
C ALA A 4 -32.07 38.40 -9.53
N THR A 5 -32.61 37.30 -9.03
CA THR A 5 -32.34 36.79 -7.69
C THR A 5 -32.03 35.31 -7.83
N VAL A 6 -30.94 34.87 -7.21
CA VAL A 6 -30.59 33.45 -7.09
C VAL A 6 -30.79 33.11 -5.62
N ALA A 7 -31.64 32.12 -5.36
CA ALA A 7 -31.86 31.58 -4.03
C ALA A 7 -31.46 30.10 -4.03
N GLU A 8 -30.71 29.69 -3.01
CA GLU A 8 -30.42 28.30 -2.72
C GLU A 8 -31.49 27.81 -1.72
N GLN A 9 -32.09 26.66 -1.95
CA GLN A 9 -33.12 26.14 -1.04
C GLN A 9 -32.46 25.43 0.16
N GLU A 10 -32.74 25.90 1.38
CA GLU A 10 -32.16 25.38 2.62
C GLU A 10 -32.47 23.89 2.91
N GLU A 11 -33.47 23.32 2.23
CA GLU A 11 -33.95 21.94 2.45
C GLU A 11 -33.30 20.91 1.49
N TYR A 12 -32.64 21.35 0.40
CA TYR A 12 -32.01 20.46 -0.59
C TYR A 12 -30.67 21.02 -1.10
N GLU A 13 -29.55 20.44 -0.63
CA GLU A 13 -28.22 20.75 -1.17
C GLU A 13 -28.20 20.58 -2.70
N ASN A 14 -27.67 21.59 -3.41
CA ASN A 14 -27.57 21.69 -4.88
C ASN A 14 -28.89 22.03 -5.64
N LEU A 15 -29.97 22.42 -4.98
CA LEU A 15 -31.15 22.99 -5.64
C LEU A 15 -31.06 24.52 -5.71
N PHE A 16 -30.98 25.06 -6.93
CA PHE A 16 -30.88 26.51 -7.18
C PHE A 16 -32.13 27.05 -7.89
N ASP A 17 -32.84 27.96 -7.23
CA ASP A 17 -33.94 28.71 -7.84
C ASP A 17 -33.41 29.98 -8.51
N LEU A 18 -33.58 30.06 -9.83
CA LEU A 18 -33.24 31.24 -10.62
C LEU A 18 -34.50 32.04 -10.97
N VAL A 19 -34.67 33.20 -10.33
CA VAL A 19 -35.83 34.08 -10.54
C VAL A 19 -35.41 35.35 -11.27
N TYR A 20 -36.01 35.60 -12.44
CA TYR A 20 -35.81 36.83 -13.22
C TYR A 20 -37.13 37.56 -13.48
N THR A 21 -37.16 38.86 -13.20
CA THR A 21 -38.35 39.72 -13.36
C THR A 21 -38.15 40.77 -14.46
N ASP A 22 -38.96 40.73 -15.52
CA ASP A 22 -39.07 41.75 -16.57
C ASP A 22 -40.54 42.18 -16.75
N THR A 23 -40.77 43.24 -17.53
CA THR A 23 -42.10 43.72 -17.89
C THR A 23 -42.74 42.89 -19.01
N ASP A 24 -41.93 42.14 -19.76
CA ASP A 24 -42.33 41.31 -20.90
C ASP A 24 -42.04 39.84 -20.60
N PRO A 25 -43.05 38.96 -20.57
CA PRO A 25 -42.88 37.56 -20.19
C PRO A 25 -41.99 36.79 -21.18
N SER A 26 -42.02 37.13 -22.48
CA SER A 26 -41.19 36.48 -23.49
C SER A 26 -39.72 36.84 -23.32
N ARG A 27 -39.41 38.10 -22.99
CA ARG A 27 -38.04 38.49 -22.64
C ARG A 27 -37.57 37.85 -21.35
N ALA A 28 -38.44 37.72 -20.35
CA ALA A 28 -38.08 37.09 -19.08
C ALA A 28 -37.63 35.63 -19.27
N ARG A 29 -38.41 34.85 -20.04
CA ARG A 29 -38.06 33.48 -20.40
C ARG A 29 -36.72 33.39 -21.15
N ASN A 30 -36.57 34.15 -22.23
CA ASN A 30 -35.38 34.05 -23.09
C ASN A 30 -34.08 34.43 -22.36
N VAL A 31 -34.16 35.41 -21.43
CA VAL A 31 -33.01 35.78 -20.58
C VAL A 31 -32.68 34.67 -19.58
N LEU A 32 -33.70 34.04 -18.96
CA LEU A 32 -33.49 32.96 -18.01
C LEU A 32 -32.93 31.69 -18.69
N GLU A 33 -33.41 31.37 -19.88
CA GLU A 33 -32.92 30.27 -20.72
C GLU A 33 -31.46 30.49 -21.16
N GLY A 34 -31.13 31.70 -21.63
CA GLY A 34 -29.74 32.07 -21.94
C GLY A 34 -28.81 32.06 -20.73
N LEU A 35 -29.28 32.55 -19.57
CA LEU A 35 -28.53 32.51 -18.30
C LEU A 35 -28.26 31.06 -17.88
N LEU A 36 -29.25 30.18 -17.98
CA LEU A 36 -29.12 28.75 -17.68
C LEU A 36 -28.09 28.09 -18.61
N THR A 37 -28.15 28.34 -19.93
CA THR A 37 -27.16 27.83 -20.89
C THR A 37 -25.75 28.30 -20.55
N VAL A 38 -25.56 29.61 -20.28
CA VAL A 38 -24.25 30.18 -19.93
C VAL A 38 -23.74 29.63 -18.59
N LEU A 39 -24.62 29.42 -17.61
CA LEU A 39 -24.25 28.85 -16.30
C LEU A 39 -23.76 27.40 -16.45
N ILE A 40 -24.49 26.55 -17.18
CA ILE A 40 -24.10 25.16 -17.46
C ILE A 40 -22.76 25.15 -18.20
N GLN A 41 -22.63 25.92 -19.29
CA GLN A 41 -21.40 25.99 -20.08
C GLN A 41 -20.21 26.52 -19.27
N SER A 42 -20.43 27.49 -18.38
CA SER A 42 -19.39 28.05 -17.50
C SER A 42 -18.93 27.05 -16.44
N LYS A 43 -19.87 26.32 -15.80
CA LYS A 43 -19.54 25.31 -14.79
C LYS A 43 -18.81 24.11 -15.40
N MET A 44 -19.22 23.63 -16.57
CA MET A 44 -18.49 22.60 -17.32
C MET A 44 -17.08 23.06 -17.74
N GLY A 45 -16.94 24.34 -18.14
CA GLY A 45 -15.65 24.92 -18.51
C GLY A 45 -14.67 25.12 -17.35
N LEU A 46 -15.19 25.32 -16.12
CA LEU A 46 -14.38 25.38 -14.89
C LEU A 46 -13.90 23.99 -14.50
N ALA A 47 -14.81 23.01 -14.36
CA ALA A 47 -14.46 21.64 -13.98
C ALA A 47 -13.35 21.05 -14.87
N LYS A 48 -13.42 21.25 -16.20
CA LYS A 48 -12.38 20.81 -17.12
C LYS A 48 -11.01 21.44 -16.84
N ARG A 49 -10.95 22.73 -16.50
CA ARG A 49 -9.69 23.41 -16.17
C ARG A 49 -9.09 22.88 -14.87
N ASP A 50 -9.94 22.66 -13.86
CA ASP A 50 -9.52 22.14 -12.56
C ASP A 50 -8.93 20.72 -12.70
N TYR A 51 -9.52 19.87 -13.55
CA TYR A 51 -8.96 18.57 -13.92
C TYR A 51 -7.63 18.68 -14.68
N ASP A 52 -7.53 19.58 -15.66
CA ASP A 52 -6.28 19.81 -16.42
C ASP A 52 -5.14 20.33 -15.52
N GLU A 53 -5.45 21.15 -14.51
CA GLU A 53 -4.48 21.66 -13.53
C GLU A 53 -4.04 20.55 -12.55
N ALA A 54 -4.99 19.80 -11.98
CA ALA A 54 -4.69 18.65 -11.11
C ALA A 54 -3.84 17.59 -11.84
N ARG A 55 -4.12 17.35 -13.13
CA ARG A 55 -3.33 16.46 -13.97
C ARG A 55 -1.89 16.97 -14.16
N LYS A 56 -1.70 18.25 -14.50
CA LYS A 56 -0.35 18.86 -14.64
C LYS A 56 0.43 18.83 -13.33
N PHE A 57 -0.24 19.05 -12.20
CA PHE A 57 0.36 18.92 -10.88
C PHE A 57 0.87 17.48 -10.65
N LEU A 58 0.04 16.47 -10.92
CA LEU A 58 0.45 15.06 -10.82
C LEU A 58 1.60 14.72 -11.78
N GLU A 59 1.55 15.15 -13.04
CA GLU A 59 2.63 14.92 -14.02
C GLU A 59 3.95 15.58 -13.58
N THR A 60 3.91 16.79 -13.01
CA THR A 60 5.07 17.50 -12.48
C THR A 60 5.66 16.78 -11.26
N GLN A 61 4.80 16.36 -10.31
CA GLN A 61 5.23 15.61 -9.13
C GLN A 61 5.81 14.23 -9.51
N ILE A 62 5.22 13.52 -10.47
CA ILE A 62 5.76 12.25 -10.99
C ILE A 62 7.17 12.45 -11.56
N ALA A 63 7.40 13.52 -12.34
CA ALA A 63 8.71 13.83 -12.90
C ALA A 63 9.74 14.19 -11.80
N GLU A 64 9.34 14.96 -10.78
CA GLU A 64 10.20 15.32 -9.64
C GLU A 64 10.59 14.07 -8.83
N TYR A 65 9.64 13.16 -8.55
CA TYR A 65 9.92 11.91 -7.86
C TYR A 65 10.74 10.94 -8.72
N GLN A 66 10.54 10.91 -10.04
CA GLN A 66 11.37 10.13 -10.96
C GLN A 66 12.84 10.60 -10.93
N ALA A 67 13.07 11.92 -10.95
CA ALA A 67 14.42 12.47 -10.83
C ALA A 67 15.08 12.09 -9.50
N LYS A 68 14.35 12.20 -8.37
CA LYS A 68 14.83 11.75 -7.05
C LYS A 68 15.12 10.25 -6.99
N LEU A 69 14.34 9.41 -7.68
CA LEU A 69 14.62 7.97 -7.78
C LEU A 69 15.91 7.70 -8.55
N GLN A 70 16.13 8.36 -9.68
CA GLN A 70 17.36 8.23 -10.46
C GLN A 70 18.59 8.75 -9.70
N GLU A 71 18.44 9.83 -8.93
CA GLU A 71 19.47 10.33 -8.03
C GLU A 71 19.80 9.30 -6.94
N LEU A 72 18.80 8.73 -6.26
CA LEU A 72 19.01 7.71 -5.23
C LEU A 72 19.59 6.40 -5.80
N GLU A 73 19.19 5.97 -7.00
CA GLU A 73 19.78 4.83 -7.70
C GLU A 73 21.25 5.08 -8.04
N THR A 74 21.59 6.30 -8.46
CA THR A 74 22.96 6.73 -8.73
C THR A 74 23.79 6.75 -7.43
N GLN A 75 23.26 7.33 -6.35
CA GLN A 75 23.92 7.34 -5.04
C GLN A 75 24.15 5.92 -4.50
N ILE A 76 23.16 5.02 -4.59
CA ILE A 76 23.29 3.60 -4.20
C ILE A 76 24.34 2.88 -5.06
N SER A 77 24.35 3.14 -6.37
CA SER A 77 25.32 2.61 -7.33
C SER A 77 26.75 3.05 -6.97
N GLU A 78 26.98 4.35 -6.84
CA GLU A 78 28.28 4.92 -6.49
C GLU A 78 28.75 4.44 -5.11
N PHE A 79 27.86 4.40 -4.12
CA PHE A 79 28.17 3.91 -2.78
C PHE A 79 28.59 2.44 -2.79
N ARG A 80 27.90 1.59 -3.56
CA ARG A 80 28.28 0.19 -3.76
C ARG A 80 29.61 0.04 -4.49
N LEU A 81 29.88 0.86 -5.50
CA LEU A 81 31.16 0.84 -6.24
C LEU A 81 32.34 1.27 -5.35
N GLN A 82 32.18 2.36 -4.59
CA GLN A 82 33.21 2.86 -3.67
C GLN A 82 33.52 1.86 -2.54
N ASN A 83 32.51 1.14 -2.06
CA ASN A 83 32.64 0.20 -0.95
C ASN A 83 32.65 -1.27 -1.39
N ALA A 84 32.86 -1.58 -2.68
CA ALA A 84 32.67 -2.94 -3.24
C ALA A 84 33.53 -4.04 -2.59
N GLY A 85 34.66 -3.70 -1.96
CA GLY A 85 35.47 -4.66 -1.20
C GLY A 85 34.87 -5.04 0.16
N ILE A 86 34.03 -4.17 0.74
CA ILE A 86 33.46 -4.27 2.09
C ILE A 86 31.98 -4.67 2.01
N LEU A 87 31.24 -4.07 1.07
CA LEU A 87 29.84 -4.38 0.78
C LEU A 87 29.80 -5.48 -0.30
N GLY A 88 29.83 -6.73 0.15
CA GLY A 88 29.55 -7.88 -0.69
C GLY A 88 28.05 -8.10 -0.90
N ASN A 89 27.70 -9.22 -1.55
CA ASN A 89 26.30 -9.69 -1.63
C ASN A 89 25.75 -10.21 -0.28
N THR A 90 26.62 -10.37 0.73
CA THR A 90 26.31 -10.91 2.04
C THR A 90 26.80 -9.96 3.14
N THR A 91 26.04 -9.92 4.23
CA THR A 91 26.33 -9.07 5.40
C THR A 91 27.70 -9.41 5.98
N TYR A 92 28.41 -8.40 6.50
CA TYR A 92 29.65 -8.51 7.26
C TYR A 92 29.61 -9.66 8.29
N GLN A 93 28.52 -9.74 9.07
CA GLN A 93 28.31 -10.81 10.05
C GLN A 93 28.32 -12.20 9.40
N GLN A 94 27.58 -12.40 8.31
CA GLN A 94 27.55 -13.66 7.57
C GLN A 94 28.93 -14.00 6.96
N ARG A 95 29.67 -13.01 6.44
CA ARG A 95 31.04 -13.21 5.94
C ARG A 95 31.97 -13.65 7.08
N LEU A 96 31.86 -13.04 8.26
CA LEU A 96 32.62 -13.39 9.45
C LEU A 96 32.28 -14.80 9.96
N ASP A 97 31.00 -15.14 10.07
CA ASP A 97 30.55 -16.46 10.55
C ASP A 97 31.05 -17.59 9.65
N VAL A 98 30.95 -17.43 8.32
CA VAL A 98 31.48 -18.39 7.34
C VAL A 98 33.00 -18.53 7.45
N ALA A 99 33.73 -17.43 7.65
CA ALA A 99 35.18 -17.46 7.82
C ALA A 99 35.61 -18.11 9.14
N LEU A 100 34.87 -17.88 10.23
CA LEU A 100 35.08 -18.53 11.53
C LEU A 100 34.78 -20.03 11.48
N ALA A 101 33.74 -20.45 10.77
CA ALA A 101 33.45 -21.86 10.50
C ALA A 101 34.59 -22.52 9.69
N ALA A 102 35.02 -21.90 8.59
CA ALA A 102 36.13 -22.41 7.79
C ALA A 102 37.45 -22.53 8.59
N LEU A 103 37.72 -21.58 9.51
CA LEU A 103 38.87 -21.66 10.41
C LEU A 103 38.76 -22.83 11.40
N ARG A 104 37.58 -23.06 11.98
CA ARG A 104 37.29 -24.19 12.88
C ARG A 104 37.47 -25.53 12.15
N ASP A 105 36.93 -25.66 10.95
CA ASP A 105 37.04 -26.88 10.14
C ASP A 105 38.51 -27.16 9.75
N ALA A 106 39.26 -26.13 9.37
CA ALA A 106 40.70 -26.25 9.11
C ALA A 106 41.48 -26.67 10.37
N GLN A 107 41.14 -26.14 11.54
CA GLN A 107 41.75 -26.53 12.81
C GLN A 107 41.47 -28.00 13.16
N ILE A 108 40.24 -28.48 12.95
CA ILE A 108 39.85 -29.88 13.14
C ILE A 108 40.63 -30.78 12.17
N ALA A 109 40.66 -30.44 10.87
CA ALA A 109 41.42 -31.17 9.86
C ALA A 109 42.91 -31.27 10.22
N ARG A 110 43.49 -30.19 10.77
CA ARG A 110 44.88 -30.20 11.28
C ARG A 110 45.06 -31.14 12.46
N GLN A 111 44.14 -31.14 13.44
CA GLN A 111 44.22 -32.06 14.58
C GLN A 111 44.15 -33.53 14.12
N ILE A 112 43.24 -33.85 13.20
CA ILE A 112 43.09 -35.20 12.62
C ILE A 112 44.36 -35.61 11.86
N ALA A 113 44.90 -34.74 11.01
CA ALA A 113 46.12 -35.02 10.26
C ALA A 113 47.34 -35.25 11.18
N VAL A 114 47.46 -34.45 12.25
CA VAL A 114 48.52 -34.59 13.26
C VAL A 114 48.39 -35.91 14.01
N ALA A 115 47.19 -36.27 14.48
CA ALA A 115 46.94 -37.56 15.14
C ALA A 115 47.26 -38.75 14.23
N ASN A 116 46.90 -38.67 12.93
CA ASN A 116 47.25 -39.69 11.95
C ASN A 116 48.77 -39.83 11.76
N ARG A 117 49.47 -38.70 11.56
CA ARG A 117 50.95 -38.68 11.47
C ARG A 117 51.59 -39.31 12.70
N ASP A 118 51.12 -38.97 13.89
CA ASP A 118 51.73 -39.43 15.14
C ASP A 118 51.43 -40.92 15.39
N ARG A 119 50.24 -41.41 15.02
CA ARG A 119 49.92 -42.86 14.96
C ARG A 119 50.84 -43.61 14.00
N VAL A 120 50.97 -43.13 12.74
CA VAL A 120 51.85 -43.74 11.73
C VAL A 120 53.31 -43.76 12.21
N LYS A 121 53.78 -42.65 12.80
CA LYS A 121 55.12 -42.55 13.38
C LYS A 121 55.34 -43.55 14.52
N ALA A 122 54.35 -43.74 15.40
CA ALA A 122 54.42 -44.72 16.48
C ALA A 122 54.47 -46.17 15.97
N GLN A 123 53.65 -46.51 14.96
CA GLN A 123 53.68 -47.83 14.32
C GLN A 123 55.05 -48.13 13.67
N ILE A 124 55.64 -47.15 12.99
CA ILE A 124 56.99 -47.28 12.40
C ILE A 124 58.05 -47.46 13.49
N ALA A 125 57.95 -46.72 14.60
CA ALA A 125 58.90 -46.83 15.72
C ALA A 125 58.81 -48.20 16.40
N GLU A 126 57.61 -48.76 16.55
CA GLU A 126 57.41 -50.10 17.13
C GLU A 126 57.96 -51.20 16.21
N ALA A 127 57.63 -51.15 14.91
CA ALA A 127 58.14 -52.08 13.91
C ALA A 127 59.66 -51.99 13.67
N SER A 128 60.30 -50.90 14.09
CA SER A 128 61.76 -50.71 14.01
C SER A 128 62.53 -51.32 15.20
N LYS A 129 61.84 -51.86 16.21
CA LYS A 129 62.50 -52.52 17.36
C LYS A 129 63.06 -53.90 16.97
N PRO A 130 64.24 -54.29 17.48
CA PRO A 130 64.76 -55.64 17.24
C PRO A 130 63.82 -56.70 17.82
N GLY A 131 63.25 -57.55 16.94
CA GLY A 131 62.28 -58.58 17.32
C GLY A 131 60.79 -58.20 17.17
N GLY A 132 60.47 -57.04 16.59
CA GLY A 132 59.08 -56.68 16.27
C GLY A 132 58.50 -57.49 15.10
N ASP A 133 57.22 -57.88 15.19
CA ASP A 133 56.54 -58.65 14.15
C ASP A 133 56.39 -57.84 12.84
N PRO A 134 56.93 -58.30 11.69
CA PRO A 134 56.80 -57.59 10.42
C PRO A 134 55.36 -57.54 9.89
N GLN A 135 54.45 -58.36 10.42
CA GLN A 135 53.02 -58.27 10.13
C GLN A 135 52.35 -57.03 10.74
N ALA A 136 52.86 -56.49 11.86
CA ALA A 136 52.36 -55.23 12.42
C ALA A 136 52.56 -54.04 11.45
N ALA A 137 53.56 -54.12 10.57
CA ALA A 137 53.83 -53.11 9.54
C ALA A 137 52.84 -53.13 8.37
N VAL A 138 52.17 -54.26 8.09
CA VAL A 138 51.19 -54.37 6.99
C VAL A 138 49.95 -53.51 7.27
N PHE A 139 49.58 -53.37 8.55
CA PHE A 139 48.52 -52.48 9.04
C PHE A 139 48.89 -50.97 9.02
N ALA A 140 50.04 -50.58 8.47
CA ALA A 140 50.30 -49.15 8.16
C ALA A 140 49.46 -48.63 6.98
N THR A 141 48.78 -49.53 6.25
CA THR A 141 47.89 -49.22 5.11
C THR A 141 46.40 -49.26 5.48
N ASP A 142 46.10 -49.13 6.77
CA ASP A 142 44.78 -49.39 7.33
C ASP A 142 43.73 -48.34 6.89
N GLN A 143 42.90 -48.72 5.90
CA GLN A 143 41.79 -47.91 5.39
C GLN A 143 40.69 -47.67 6.43
N THR A 144 40.75 -48.31 7.60
CA THR A 144 39.79 -48.09 8.69
C THR A 144 39.91 -46.70 9.31
N PHE A 145 41.07 -46.02 9.27
CA PHE A 145 41.22 -44.71 9.90
C PHE A 145 40.40 -43.60 9.21
N PRO A 146 40.40 -43.45 7.88
CA PRO A 146 39.42 -42.61 7.17
C PRO A 146 37.96 -42.97 7.51
N ALA A 147 37.60 -44.26 7.43
CA ALA A 147 36.24 -44.72 7.72
C ALA A 147 35.82 -44.46 9.19
N ALA A 148 36.76 -44.46 10.13
CA ALA A 148 36.53 -44.10 11.53
C ALA A 148 36.31 -42.61 11.72
N ILE A 149 37.00 -41.75 10.95
CA ILE A 149 36.74 -40.30 10.92
C ILE A 149 35.34 -40.03 10.36
N ASP A 150 34.98 -40.66 9.24
CA ASP A 150 33.66 -40.49 8.62
C ASP A 150 32.53 -40.97 9.57
N ARG A 151 32.74 -42.10 10.26
CA ARG A 151 31.81 -42.59 11.29
C ARG A 151 31.74 -41.67 12.51
N LEU A 152 32.85 -41.09 12.94
CA LEU A 152 32.89 -40.13 14.05
C LEU A 152 32.14 -38.84 13.68
N ALA A 153 32.30 -38.33 12.46
CA ALA A 153 31.54 -37.18 11.95
C ALA A 153 30.03 -37.48 11.85
N ALA A 154 29.66 -38.69 11.42
CA ALA A 154 28.26 -39.13 11.40
C ALA A 154 27.65 -39.19 12.82
N LEU A 155 28.36 -39.78 13.79
CA LEU A 155 27.94 -39.84 15.19
C LEU A 155 27.83 -38.45 15.83
N GLN A 156 28.73 -37.52 15.50
CA GLN A 156 28.66 -36.13 15.96
C GLN A 156 27.45 -35.38 15.36
N THR A 157 27.14 -35.62 14.08
CA THR A 157 25.94 -35.08 13.42
C THR A 157 24.66 -35.62 14.08
N GLN A 158 24.63 -36.91 14.39
CA GLN A 158 23.52 -37.56 15.10
C GLN A 158 23.36 -36.96 16.52
N LEU A 159 24.45 -36.74 17.25
CA LEU A 159 24.43 -36.08 18.56
C LEU A 159 23.85 -34.65 18.48
N ALA A 160 24.26 -33.86 17.47
CA ALA A 160 23.75 -32.50 17.29
C ALA A 160 22.23 -32.48 16.99
N GLN A 161 21.72 -33.45 16.22
CA GLN A 161 20.29 -33.61 15.98
C GLN A 161 19.54 -34.02 17.26
N LEU A 162 20.11 -34.95 18.05
CA LEU A 162 19.53 -35.37 19.32
C LEU A 162 19.46 -34.21 20.33
N LEU A 163 20.50 -33.38 20.45
CA LEU A 163 20.49 -32.20 21.34
C LEU A 163 19.51 -31.09 20.93
N LEU A 164 18.99 -31.12 19.70
CA LEU A 164 17.96 -30.17 19.25
C LEU A 164 16.57 -30.49 19.83
N VAL A 165 16.35 -31.74 20.27
CA VAL A 165 15.06 -32.28 20.72
C VAL A 165 15.13 -32.77 22.18
N TYR A 166 16.29 -33.25 22.60
CA TYR A 166 16.52 -33.91 23.88
C TYR A 166 17.58 -33.18 24.71
N THR A 167 17.42 -33.22 26.04
CA THR A 167 18.40 -32.66 26.98
C THR A 167 19.62 -33.58 27.15
N ASP A 168 20.71 -33.05 27.70
CA ASP A 168 21.97 -33.76 27.94
C ASP A 168 21.86 -35.07 28.74
N GLN A 169 20.74 -35.26 29.46
CA GLN A 169 20.43 -36.42 30.30
C GLN A 169 19.77 -37.59 29.53
N HIS A 170 19.39 -37.41 28.26
CA HIS A 170 18.68 -38.44 27.50
C HIS A 170 19.57 -39.69 27.25
N PRO A 171 19.05 -40.93 27.41
CA PRO A 171 19.85 -42.15 27.25
C PRO A 171 20.56 -42.23 25.90
N ASP A 172 19.90 -41.82 24.81
CA ASP A 172 20.49 -41.84 23.46
C ASP A 172 21.64 -40.83 23.32
N VAL A 173 21.50 -39.62 23.91
CA VAL A 173 22.57 -38.62 23.94
C VAL A 173 23.77 -39.15 24.72
N ILE A 174 23.54 -39.86 25.83
CA ILE A 174 24.60 -40.49 26.64
C ILE A 174 25.24 -41.66 25.87
N ALA A 175 24.47 -42.46 25.14
CA ALA A 175 24.96 -43.56 24.33
C ALA A 175 25.86 -43.05 23.18
N THR A 176 25.41 -42.07 22.41
CA THR A 176 26.20 -41.46 21.33
C THR A 176 27.45 -40.75 21.88
N LYS A 177 27.36 -40.04 23.03
CA LYS A 177 28.53 -39.45 23.71
C LYS A 177 29.55 -40.53 24.12
N ARG A 178 29.11 -41.69 24.60
CA ARG A 178 29.99 -42.83 24.91
C ARG A 178 30.63 -43.42 23.66
N GLU A 179 29.88 -43.63 22.58
CA GLU A 179 30.43 -44.18 21.33
C GLU A 179 31.47 -43.23 20.71
N ILE A 180 31.20 -41.92 20.70
CA ILE A 180 32.18 -40.90 20.27
C ILE A 180 33.43 -40.96 21.16
N LYS A 181 33.29 -41.01 22.49
CA LYS A 181 34.43 -41.09 23.41
C LYS A 181 35.27 -42.36 23.17
N LEU A 182 34.64 -43.52 23.01
CA LEU A 182 35.32 -44.78 22.75
C LEU A 182 36.07 -44.79 21.41
N LEU A 183 35.48 -44.27 20.32
CA LEU A 183 36.19 -44.09 19.06
C LEU A 183 37.37 -43.11 19.22
N THR A 184 37.15 -42.00 19.91
CA THR A 184 38.14 -40.94 20.11
C THR A 184 39.36 -41.49 20.85
N GLU A 185 39.15 -42.25 21.94
CA GLU A 185 40.20 -42.97 22.68
C GLU A 185 40.88 -44.07 21.84
N GLN A 186 40.10 -44.89 21.10
CA GLN A 186 40.62 -45.99 20.26
C GLN A 186 41.58 -45.51 19.17
N TYR A 187 41.34 -44.33 18.61
CA TYR A 187 42.13 -43.79 17.50
C TYR A 187 43.17 -42.74 17.93
N GLY A 188 43.28 -42.43 19.23
CA GLY A 188 44.23 -41.44 19.76
C GLY A 188 43.90 -40.01 19.32
N LEU A 189 42.66 -39.77 18.90
CA LEU A 189 42.12 -38.46 18.63
C LEU A 189 41.91 -37.78 19.98
N GLY A 190 42.42 -36.57 20.19
CA GLY A 190 42.28 -35.89 21.47
C GLY A 190 40.80 -35.58 21.80
N GLU A 191 40.46 -35.48 23.09
CA GLU A 191 39.12 -35.08 23.56
C GLU A 191 38.63 -33.75 22.93
N SER A 192 39.57 -32.91 22.48
CA SER A 192 39.33 -31.70 21.68
C SER A 192 38.52 -31.93 20.41
N ILE A 193 38.69 -33.06 19.70
CA ILE A 193 37.96 -33.35 18.45
C ILE A 193 36.49 -33.69 18.75
N GLY A 194 36.24 -34.34 19.90
CA GLY A 194 34.89 -34.59 20.41
C GLY A 194 34.13 -33.30 20.73
N LEU A 195 34.79 -32.33 21.38
CA LEU A 195 34.20 -31.03 21.70
C LEU A 195 34.13 -30.07 20.49
N ALA A 196 35.07 -30.13 19.55
CA ALA A 196 35.20 -29.18 18.45
C ALA A 196 34.07 -29.26 17.40
N VAL A 197 33.22 -30.30 17.43
CA VAL A 197 31.99 -30.37 16.60
C VAL A 197 30.73 -30.20 17.47
N ALA A 198 30.83 -30.39 18.79
CA ALA A 198 29.69 -30.38 19.70
C ALA A 198 29.21 -28.98 20.16
N GLN A 199 29.93 -27.89 19.86
CA GLN A 199 29.39 -26.55 20.14
C GLN A 199 28.20 -26.26 19.22
N PRO A 200 27.01 -25.91 19.75
CA PRO A 200 25.84 -25.65 18.93
C PRO A 200 26.08 -24.49 17.95
N LEU A 201 25.51 -24.61 16.75
CA LEU A 201 25.20 -23.44 15.93
C LEU A 201 24.34 -22.49 16.79
N MET A 202 24.70 -21.21 16.87
CA MET A 202 23.89 -20.24 17.61
C MET A 202 22.46 -20.23 17.03
N PRO A 203 21.41 -20.21 17.87
CA PRO A 203 20.04 -20.33 17.39
C PRO A 203 19.61 -19.03 16.70
N GLY A 204 19.86 -18.92 15.39
CA GLY A 204 19.72 -17.62 14.73
C GLY A 204 19.78 -17.51 13.21
N GLN A 205 19.96 -18.58 12.40
CA GLN A 205 19.65 -18.51 10.95
C GLN A 205 18.96 -19.78 10.44
N ALA A 206 17.79 -19.56 9.81
CA ALA A 206 17.00 -20.42 8.92
C ALA A 206 16.92 -21.94 9.18
N SER A 207 15.73 -22.40 9.58
CA SER A 207 15.34 -23.82 9.50
C SER A 207 15.23 -24.31 8.04
N PRO A 208 15.83 -25.46 7.66
CA PRO A 208 15.65 -26.06 6.33
C PRO A 208 14.23 -26.60 6.06
N ALA A 209 13.31 -26.56 7.03
CA ALA A 209 11.95 -27.08 6.89
C ALA A 209 11.13 -26.42 5.75
N ALA A 210 11.55 -25.24 5.27
CA ALA A 210 10.94 -24.58 4.11
C ALA A 210 11.38 -25.17 2.75
N ALA A 211 12.55 -25.83 2.67
CA ALA A 211 13.09 -26.37 1.41
C ALA A 211 12.48 -27.73 1.02
N VAL A 212 11.99 -28.51 1.98
CA VAL A 212 11.47 -29.87 1.75
C VAL A 212 10.04 -29.88 1.19
N LYS A 213 9.29 -28.77 1.32
CA LYS A 213 7.90 -28.68 0.83
C LYS A 213 7.77 -28.42 -0.69
N ALA A 214 8.88 -28.18 -1.39
CA ALA A 214 8.92 -27.97 -2.84
C ALA A 214 9.26 -29.25 -3.65
N ALA A 215 9.58 -30.36 -2.99
CA ALA A 215 10.04 -31.61 -3.61
C ALA A 215 9.09 -32.81 -3.40
N ALA A 216 7.84 -32.54 -3.03
CA ALA A 216 6.81 -33.56 -2.79
C ALA A 216 5.59 -33.34 -3.71
N GLY A 217 5.81 -33.52 -5.02
CA GLY A 217 4.77 -33.47 -6.05
C GLY A 217 4.98 -34.60 -7.06
N GLU A 218 4.03 -35.54 -7.08
CA GLU A 218 3.77 -36.59 -8.08
C GLU A 218 4.89 -37.60 -8.44
N ALA A 219 4.53 -38.87 -8.28
CA ALA A 219 5.24 -40.02 -8.85
C ALA A 219 4.27 -40.86 -9.70
N ALA A 220 4.57 -41.04 -10.99
CA ALA A 220 4.09 -42.10 -11.87
C ALA A 220 4.99 -42.16 -13.15
N PRO A 221 5.06 -43.29 -13.89
CA PRO A 221 6.37 -43.75 -14.39
C PRO A 221 6.53 -43.82 -15.93
N GLY A 222 7.79 -43.82 -16.40
CA GLY A 222 8.14 -44.10 -17.80
C GLY A 222 9.65 -44.13 -18.10
N GLN A 223 10.22 -45.33 -18.27
CA GLN A 223 11.52 -45.58 -18.95
C GLN A 223 11.38 -45.26 -20.47
N PRO A 224 12.46 -45.09 -21.27
CA PRO A 224 13.83 -45.45 -20.97
C PRO A 224 14.94 -44.43 -21.27
N ALA A 225 16.14 -44.76 -20.80
CA ALA A 225 17.36 -43.99 -20.96
C ALA A 225 18.06 -44.26 -22.31
N ALA A 226 18.67 -43.21 -22.87
CA ALA A 226 20.01 -43.28 -23.47
C ALA A 226 20.54 -41.86 -23.78
N THR A 227 21.63 -41.46 -23.13
CA THR A 227 22.91 -41.05 -23.78
C THR A 227 23.88 -40.48 -22.74
N SER A 228 24.93 -41.26 -22.43
CA SER A 228 26.17 -40.76 -21.80
C SER A 228 27.03 -40.09 -22.88
N PRO A 229 28.04 -39.25 -22.57
CA PRO A 229 29.28 -39.65 -21.86
C PRO A 229 29.75 -38.55 -20.85
N MET A 230 30.90 -38.56 -20.15
CA MET A 230 32.10 -39.44 -20.00
C MET A 230 32.44 -39.50 -18.48
N ALA A 231 33.17 -40.47 -17.93
CA ALA A 231 33.52 -41.84 -18.30
C ALA A 231 33.93 -42.61 -17.03
N VAL A 232 33.42 -43.83 -16.85
CA VAL A 232 33.88 -44.76 -15.80
C VAL A 232 35.25 -45.33 -16.19
N VAL A 233 36.18 -45.41 -15.23
CA VAL A 233 37.32 -46.34 -15.28
C VAL A 233 37.00 -47.49 -14.32
N PRO A 234 37.14 -48.77 -14.73
CA PRO A 234 36.38 -49.88 -14.14
C PRO A 234 36.96 -50.44 -12.83
N PRO A 235 36.18 -51.26 -12.08
CA PRO A 235 36.67 -51.98 -10.91
C PRO A 235 37.65 -53.10 -11.32
N ALA A 236 38.92 -52.93 -10.97
CA ALA A 236 39.94 -53.95 -11.19
C ALA A 236 39.94 -54.98 -10.05
N SER A 237 39.26 -56.10 -10.33
CA SER A 237 39.61 -57.49 -10.00
C SER A 237 40.53 -57.79 -8.83
N ILE A 238 40.03 -58.68 -7.98
CA ILE A 238 40.77 -59.55 -7.05
C ILE A 238 42.09 -60.05 -7.70
N MET A 239 43.22 -59.72 -7.10
CA MET A 239 44.49 -60.44 -7.27
C MET A 239 44.91 -61.02 -5.91
N PRO A 240 45.57 -62.19 -5.87
CA PRO A 240 45.84 -62.90 -4.63
C PRO A 240 46.86 -62.16 -3.75
N ALA A 241 46.84 -62.50 -2.46
CA ALA A 241 47.83 -62.04 -1.48
C ALA A 241 49.26 -62.43 -1.91
N ALA A 242 49.97 -61.50 -2.54
CA ALA A 242 51.35 -61.66 -2.94
C ALA A 242 52.28 -61.16 -1.82
N ALA A 243 52.83 -62.13 -1.07
CA ALA A 243 54.02 -62.06 -0.22
C ALA A 243 54.43 -60.66 0.30
N ALA A 244 54.06 -60.38 1.56
CA ALA A 244 54.67 -59.31 2.33
C ALA A 244 56.15 -59.62 2.64
N THR A 245 57.06 -59.23 1.76
CA THR A 245 58.47 -59.01 2.10
C THR A 245 58.63 -57.55 2.52
N GLY A 246 58.96 -57.35 3.80
CA GLY A 246 59.01 -56.03 4.44
C GLY A 246 60.21 -55.19 4.00
N GLU A 247 60.07 -54.49 2.88
CA GLU A 247 61.02 -53.47 2.43
C GLU A 247 60.79 -52.15 3.20
N PRO A 248 61.77 -51.62 3.97
CA PRO A 248 61.60 -50.42 4.81
C PRO A 248 61.37 -49.11 4.03
N SER A 249 61.41 -49.17 2.69
CA SER A 249 61.06 -48.09 1.78
C SER A 249 59.57 -47.73 1.82
N ASN A 250 58.67 -48.70 2.04
CA ASN A 250 57.22 -48.47 2.04
C ASN A 250 56.73 -47.63 3.25
N MET A 251 57.24 -47.92 4.46
CA MET A 251 56.91 -47.20 5.69
C MET A 251 57.33 -45.74 5.65
N ARG A 252 58.51 -45.45 5.09
CA ARG A 252 58.98 -44.08 4.88
C ARG A 252 58.04 -43.31 3.96
N MET A 253 57.52 -43.96 2.90
CA MET A 253 56.54 -43.35 1.99
C MET A 253 55.20 -43.03 2.68
N THR A 254 54.70 -43.90 3.57
CA THR A 254 53.49 -43.65 4.36
C THR A 254 53.68 -42.46 5.32
N LEU A 255 54.81 -42.38 6.01
CA LEU A 255 55.12 -41.24 6.89
C LEU A 255 55.26 -39.92 6.11
N ILE A 256 55.88 -39.96 4.92
CA ILE A 256 55.96 -38.80 4.03
C ILE A 256 54.56 -38.32 3.62
N ARG A 257 53.65 -39.23 3.23
CA ARG A 257 52.25 -38.89 2.93
C ARG A 257 51.53 -38.26 4.13
N ALA A 258 51.71 -38.81 5.33
CA ALA A 258 51.11 -38.26 6.55
C ALA A 258 51.67 -36.87 6.91
N ASN A 259 52.98 -36.64 6.72
CA ASN A 259 53.58 -35.31 6.87
C ASN A 259 53.03 -34.30 5.85
N PHE A 260 52.87 -34.69 4.58
CA PHE A 260 52.23 -33.84 3.57
C PHE A 260 50.77 -33.49 3.94
N ALA A 261 50.00 -34.45 4.49
CA ALA A 261 48.65 -34.19 4.97
C ALA A 261 48.62 -33.16 6.13
N VAL A 262 49.58 -33.23 7.06
CA VAL A 262 49.74 -32.20 8.10
C VAL A 262 50.11 -30.84 7.50
N MET A 263 51.05 -30.80 6.54
CA MET A 263 51.46 -29.55 5.89
C MET A 263 50.32 -28.87 5.13
N ASP A 264 49.46 -29.65 4.46
CA ASP A 264 48.26 -29.14 3.78
C ASP A 264 47.24 -28.61 4.80
N ALA A 265 46.96 -29.35 5.86
CA ALA A 265 46.05 -28.89 6.90
C ALA A 265 46.55 -27.63 7.63
N GLU A 266 47.87 -27.51 7.87
CA GLU A 266 48.47 -26.30 8.41
C GLU A 266 48.41 -25.11 7.45
N ARG A 267 48.50 -25.36 6.14
CA ARG A 267 48.25 -24.34 5.12
C ARG A 267 46.81 -23.84 5.21
N ARG A 268 45.82 -24.74 5.24
CA ARG A 268 44.39 -24.38 5.39
C ARG A 268 44.14 -23.54 6.64
N VAL A 269 44.75 -23.88 7.78
CA VAL A 269 44.63 -23.07 9.01
C VAL A 269 45.23 -21.68 8.85
N ARG A 270 46.41 -21.54 8.20
CA ARG A 270 47.01 -20.23 7.92
C ARG A 270 46.12 -19.40 6.99
N ASP A 271 45.66 -19.99 5.89
CA ASP A 271 44.84 -19.33 4.87
C ASP A 271 43.49 -18.87 5.46
N ALA A 272 42.83 -19.71 6.27
CA ALA A 272 41.60 -19.34 7.00
C ALA A 272 41.85 -18.28 8.10
N THR A 273 42.99 -18.35 8.81
CA THR A 273 43.36 -17.33 9.80
C THR A 273 43.59 -15.96 9.15
N SER A 274 44.21 -15.91 7.96
CA SER A 274 44.34 -14.67 7.21
C SER A 274 42.98 -14.14 6.74
N ALA A 275 42.08 -15.00 6.25
CA ALA A 275 40.73 -14.59 5.84
C ALA A 275 39.93 -13.96 6.99
N VAL A 276 39.93 -14.59 8.17
CA VAL A 276 39.29 -14.04 9.38
C VAL A 276 39.91 -12.69 9.77
N ARG A 277 41.24 -12.53 9.70
CA ARG A 277 41.90 -11.25 9.99
C ARG A 277 41.52 -10.15 9.02
N THR A 278 41.46 -10.42 7.70
CA THR A 278 41.03 -9.43 6.70
C THR A 278 39.62 -8.93 7.01
N ILE A 279 38.67 -9.83 7.27
CA ILE A 279 37.31 -9.46 7.65
C ILE A 279 37.31 -8.68 8.98
N GLN A 280 38.09 -9.09 9.98
CA GLN A 280 38.21 -8.33 11.23
C GLN A 280 38.81 -6.92 11.05
N THR A 281 39.69 -6.68 10.06
CA THR A 281 40.15 -5.32 9.75
C THR A 281 39.09 -4.45 9.09
N GLU A 282 38.12 -5.04 8.39
CA GLU A 282 36.95 -4.31 7.85
C GLU A 282 35.92 -3.92 8.94
N ALA A 283 35.97 -4.55 10.12
CA ALA A 283 34.96 -4.42 11.17
C ALA A 283 34.68 -2.99 11.66
N GLY A 284 35.67 -2.09 11.57
CA GLY A 284 35.53 -0.70 11.98
C GLY A 284 34.71 0.17 11.01
N VAL A 285 34.60 -0.26 9.75
CA VAL A 285 33.93 0.50 8.67
C VAL A 285 32.74 -0.22 8.06
N ALA A 286 32.74 -1.56 8.05
CA ALA A 286 31.68 -2.36 7.44
C ALA A 286 30.27 -2.11 8.01
N PRO A 287 30.04 -2.10 9.35
CA PRO A 287 28.71 -1.88 9.90
C PRO A 287 28.18 -0.47 9.62
N ALA A 288 29.06 0.54 9.58
CA ALA A 288 28.70 1.90 9.22
C ALA A 288 28.30 2.01 7.75
N ALA A 289 29.06 1.35 6.86
CA ALA A 289 28.74 1.30 5.43
C ALA A 289 27.44 0.54 5.15
N GLU A 290 27.20 -0.58 5.85
CA GLU A 290 25.94 -1.34 5.76
C GLU A 290 24.75 -0.51 6.23
N SER A 291 24.86 0.18 7.36
CA SER A 291 23.80 1.06 7.87
C SER A 291 23.50 2.23 6.91
N GLN A 292 24.51 2.77 6.23
CA GLN A 292 24.32 3.82 5.22
C GLN A 292 23.64 3.27 3.96
N LEU A 293 24.04 2.09 3.48
CA LEU A 293 23.39 1.42 2.35
C LEU A 293 21.92 1.07 2.67
N ASP A 294 21.63 0.59 3.88
CA ASP A 294 20.25 0.33 4.32
C ASP A 294 19.42 1.62 4.38
N GLN A 295 19.96 2.70 4.95
CA GLN A 295 19.29 3.99 4.97
C GLN A 295 18.98 4.52 3.56
N LEU A 296 19.94 4.44 2.63
CA LEU A 296 19.74 4.79 1.21
C LEU A 296 18.67 3.90 0.57
N THR A 297 18.73 2.58 0.77
CA THR A 297 17.79 1.60 0.21
C THR A 297 16.37 1.81 0.74
N ARG A 298 16.23 2.09 2.04
CA ARG A 298 14.96 2.43 2.70
C ARG A 298 14.39 3.75 2.19
N THR A 299 15.24 4.76 2.00
CA THR A 299 14.83 6.06 1.43
C THR A 299 14.33 5.89 -0.01
N TYR A 300 15.07 5.13 -0.83
CA TYR A 300 14.65 4.75 -2.18
C TYR A 300 13.30 4.03 -2.18
N ALA A 301 13.07 3.06 -1.28
CA ALA A 301 11.80 2.34 -1.18
C ALA A 301 10.62 3.28 -0.89
N VAL A 302 10.78 4.23 0.04
CA VAL A 302 9.74 5.22 0.39
C VAL A 302 9.48 6.18 -0.78
N VAL A 303 10.51 6.68 -1.46
CA VAL A 303 10.33 7.54 -2.65
C VAL A 303 9.65 6.77 -3.78
N LYS A 304 9.98 5.48 -3.95
CA LYS A 304 9.38 4.60 -4.96
C LYS A 304 7.90 4.34 -4.70
N GLU A 305 7.52 4.05 -3.46
CA GLU A 305 6.12 3.86 -3.07
C GLU A 305 5.28 5.11 -3.35
N ASN A 306 5.81 6.29 -3.02
CA ASN A 306 5.16 7.58 -3.31
C ASN A 306 5.05 7.84 -4.83
N TYR A 307 6.10 7.55 -5.61
CA TYR A 307 6.05 7.61 -7.07
C TYR A 307 4.97 6.68 -7.64
N GLU A 308 4.90 5.42 -7.21
CA GLU A 308 3.87 4.49 -7.65
C GLU A 308 2.46 4.94 -7.23
N LEU A 309 2.30 5.56 -6.07
CA LEU A 309 1.03 6.15 -5.63
C LEU A 309 0.61 7.31 -6.54
N LEU A 310 1.53 8.21 -6.89
CA LEU A 310 1.27 9.32 -7.82
C LEU A 310 0.91 8.81 -9.22
N VAL A 311 1.62 7.81 -9.73
CA VAL A 311 1.32 7.16 -11.02
C VAL A 311 -0.06 6.50 -10.99
N ARG A 312 -0.40 5.78 -9.91
CA ARG A 312 -1.75 5.20 -9.72
C ARG A 312 -2.83 6.28 -9.67
N ARG A 313 -2.60 7.39 -8.95
CA ARG A 313 -3.51 8.55 -8.90
C ARG A 313 -3.70 9.21 -10.26
N ARG A 314 -2.64 9.34 -11.06
CA ARG A 314 -2.73 9.86 -12.44
C ARG A 314 -3.59 8.96 -13.32
N GLU A 315 -3.42 7.64 -13.25
CA GLU A 315 -4.22 6.72 -14.06
C GLU A 315 -5.69 6.70 -13.60
N SER A 316 -5.97 6.73 -12.30
CA SER A 316 -7.36 6.86 -11.81
C SER A 316 -7.99 8.21 -12.18
N ALA A 317 -7.23 9.30 -12.14
CA ALA A 317 -7.72 10.63 -12.54
C ALA A 317 -7.97 10.71 -14.05
N LYS A 318 -7.17 10.02 -14.87
CA LYS A 318 -7.39 9.88 -16.31
C LYS A 318 -8.65 9.09 -16.62
N ILE A 319 -8.84 7.92 -15.99
CA ILE A 319 -10.05 7.10 -16.13
C ILE A 319 -11.29 7.88 -15.66
N GLY A 320 -11.21 8.56 -14.51
CA GLY A 320 -12.28 9.38 -13.97
C GLY A 320 -12.62 10.58 -14.86
N GLY A 321 -11.60 11.29 -15.37
CA GLY A 321 -11.78 12.44 -16.26
C GLY A 321 -12.35 12.05 -17.63
N ASP A 322 -11.86 10.96 -18.24
CA ASP A 322 -12.41 10.45 -19.51
C ASP A 322 -13.87 10.00 -19.34
N ALA A 323 -14.24 9.44 -18.17
CA ALA A 323 -15.61 9.08 -17.83
C ALA A 323 -16.49 10.31 -17.57
N ASP A 324 -16.07 11.26 -16.72
CA ASP A 324 -16.86 12.45 -16.32
C ASP A 324 -17.01 13.45 -17.48
N VAL A 325 -16.03 13.58 -18.37
CA VAL A 325 -16.18 14.35 -19.62
C VAL A 325 -17.18 13.68 -20.58
N SER A 326 -17.31 12.35 -20.55
CA SER A 326 -18.27 11.62 -21.38
C SER A 326 -19.68 11.56 -20.78
N SER A 327 -19.81 11.57 -19.44
CA SER A 327 -21.08 11.46 -18.71
C SER A 327 -21.59 12.79 -18.11
N GLY A 328 -20.81 13.86 -18.14
CA GLY A 328 -21.14 15.18 -17.58
C GLY A 328 -22.36 15.90 -18.18
N VAL A 329 -23.04 15.28 -19.14
CA VAL A 329 -24.37 15.68 -19.63
C VAL A 329 -25.48 15.20 -18.68
N GLU A 330 -25.26 14.17 -17.87
CA GLU A 330 -26.30 13.51 -17.06
C GLU A 330 -26.50 14.11 -15.66
N GLN A 331 -25.54 14.88 -15.12
CA GLN A 331 -25.60 15.37 -13.73
C GLN A 331 -26.43 16.67 -13.57
N PHE A 332 -26.45 17.57 -14.55
CA PHE A 332 -27.28 18.79 -14.53
C PHE A 332 -28.66 18.53 -15.13
N ARG A 333 -29.50 17.80 -14.40
CA ARG A 333 -30.90 17.58 -14.79
C ARG A 333 -31.74 18.81 -14.48
N ILE A 334 -32.28 19.45 -15.52
CA ILE A 334 -33.29 20.50 -15.38
C ILE A 334 -34.56 19.87 -14.78
N ILE A 335 -34.89 20.24 -13.53
CA ILE A 335 -36.09 19.75 -12.82
C ILE A 335 -37.33 20.47 -13.33
N GLU A 336 -37.28 21.80 -13.41
CA GLU A 336 -38.34 22.64 -13.96
C GLU A 336 -37.78 23.58 -15.03
N ALA A 337 -38.47 23.69 -16.17
CA ALA A 337 -38.06 24.55 -17.28
C ALA A 337 -38.71 25.95 -17.17
N PRO A 338 -38.07 27.03 -17.65
CA PRO A 338 -38.62 28.38 -17.62
C PRO A 338 -40.04 28.50 -18.22
N THR A 339 -41.05 28.66 -17.36
CA THR A 339 -42.44 28.92 -17.76
C THR A 339 -42.73 30.41 -17.90
N THR A 340 -43.66 30.76 -18.79
CA THR A 340 -44.18 32.13 -18.90
C THR A 340 -45.47 32.29 -18.10
N PRO A 341 -45.48 33.07 -16.99
CA PRO A 341 -46.69 33.25 -16.21
C PRO A 341 -47.75 34.02 -17.02
N SER A 342 -48.99 33.54 -17.01
CA SER A 342 -50.14 34.13 -17.70
C SER A 342 -50.80 35.28 -16.93
N SER A 343 -50.40 35.49 -15.67
CA SER A 343 -50.82 36.59 -14.80
C SER A 343 -49.59 37.36 -14.28
N PRO A 344 -49.71 38.66 -13.99
CA PRO A 344 -48.59 39.46 -13.50
C PRO A 344 -48.21 39.08 -12.07
N ALA A 345 -46.98 38.59 -11.87
CA ALA A 345 -46.49 38.12 -10.57
C ALA A 345 -46.37 39.21 -9.48
N SER A 346 -46.36 40.50 -9.85
CA SER A 346 -46.49 41.62 -8.90
C SER A 346 -46.78 42.96 -9.60
N PRO A 347 -47.40 43.94 -8.92
CA PRO A 347 -48.26 43.84 -7.74
C PRO A 347 -49.72 43.54 -8.14
N ASP A 348 -50.53 43.04 -7.20
CA ASP A 348 -51.96 42.74 -7.40
C ASP A 348 -52.81 44.01 -7.61
N ARG A 349 -52.82 44.49 -8.86
CA ARG A 349 -53.62 45.65 -9.29
C ARG A 349 -55.08 45.63 -8.80
N PRO A 350 -55.85 44.53 -8.88
CA PRO A 350 -57.24 44.53 -8.39
C PRO A 350 -57.33 44.78 -6.88
N THR A 351 -56.43 44.21 -6.07
CA THR A 351 -56.42 44.35 -4.61
C THR A 351 -56.16 45.80 -4.20
N TYR A 352 -55.15 46.45 -4.80
CA TYR A 352 -54.85 47.86 -4.53
C TYR A 352 -55.94 48.80 -5.07
N LEU A 353 -56.57 48.49 -6.20
CA LEU A 353 -57.70 49.25 -6.73
C LEU A 353 -58.94 49.14 -5.83
N MET A 354 -59.27 47.94 -5.33
CA MET A 354 -60.38 47.74 -4.39
C MET A 354 -60.14 48.44 -3.05
N LEU A 355 -58.91 48.38 -2.52
CA LEU A 355 -58.53 49.10 -1.31
C LEU A 355 -58.65 50.62 -1.50
N GLY A 356 -58.14 51.15 -2.63
CA GLY A 356 -58.25 52.56 -2.98
C GLY A 356 -59.70 53.02 -3.16
N ALA A 357 -60.54 52.19 -3.79
CA ALA A 357 -61.97 52.46 -3.96
C ALA A 357 -62.71 52.50 -2.60
N LEU A 358 -62.43 51.56 -1.69
CA LEU A 358 -62.98 51.55 -0.34
C LEU A 358 -62.59 52.81 0.46
N VAL A 359 -61.31 53.20 0.40
CA VAL A 359 -60.82 54.42 1.07
C VAL A 359 -61.49 55.67 0.48
N ALA A 360 -61.60 55.77 -0.85
CA ALA A 360 -62.29 56.89 -1.50
C ALA A 360 -63.78 56.98 -1.13
N LEU A 361 -64.48 55.84 -1.05
CA LEU A 361 -65.89 55.79 -0.67
C LEU A 361 -66.09 56.16 0.81
N ALA A 362 -65.22 55.69 1.70
CA ALA A 362 -65.23 56.07 3.12
C ALA A 362 -65.00 57.58 3.33
N ILE A 363 -64.02 58.17 2.63
CA ILE A 363 -63.76 59.62 2.68
C ILE A 363 -64.94 60.42 2.12
N GLY A 364 -65.50 59.99 0.98
CA GLY A 364 -66.67 60.63 0.38
C GLY A 364 -67.90 60.60 1.29
N GLY A 365 -68.17 59.45 1.91
CA GLY A 365 -69.25 59.29 2.89
C GLY A 365 -69.06 60.15 4.14
N ALA A 366 -67.83 60.20 4.70
CA ALA A 366 -67.51 61.03 5.85
C ALA A 366 -67.69 62.53 5.55
N LEU A 367 -67.25 63.00 4.37
CA LEU A 367 -67.48 64.38 3.93
C LEU A 367 -68.96 64.70 3.73
N ALA A 368 -69.72 63.81 3.11
CA ALA A 368 -71.16 63.99 2.92
C ALA A 368 -71.92 64.07 4.26
N TYR A 369 -71.58 63.20 5.21
CA TYR A 369 -72.16 63.21 6.56
C TYR A 369 -71.78 64.47 7.35
N GLY A 370 -70.50 64.89 7.30
CA GLY A 370 -70.04 66.11 7.96
C GLY A 370 -70.70 67.39 7.40
N LEU A 371 -70.90 67.47 6.08
CA LEU A 371 -71.67 68.55 5.45
C LEU A 371 -73.16 68.51 5.84
N GLY A 372 -73.71 67.34 6.11
CA GLY A 372 -75.06 67.17 6.67
C GLY A 372 -75.18 67.78 8.07
N LEU A 373 -74.24 67.49 8.97
CA LEU A 373 -74.22 68.05 10.33
C LEU A 373 -74.08 69.58 10.37
N LEU A 374 -73.34 70.17 9.43
CA LEU A 374 -73.21 71.63 9.28
C LEU A 374 -74.49 72.29 8.74
N ARG A 375 -75.34 71.52 8.07
CA ARG A 375 -76.59 71.99 7.47
C ARG A 375 -77.74 71.74 8.44
N GLY A 376 -77.87 72.61 9.45
CA GLY A 376 -78.89 72.56 10.51
C GLY A 376 -80.33 72.73 10.01
N ALA A 377 -80.81 71.75 9.24
CA ALA A 377 -82.17 71.66 8.74
C ALA A 377 -82.89 70.54 9.51
N PHE A 378 -83.94 70.89 10.23
CA PHE A 378 -84.81 69.92 10.90
C PHE A 378 -85.48 69.03 9.84
N VAL A 379 -85.21 67.73 9.88
CA VAL A 379 -85.67 66.79 8.84
C VAL A 379 -87.08 66.28 9.14
N SER A 380 -87.48 66.29 10.41
CA SER A 380 -88.80 65.86 10.88
C SER A 380 -89.54 66.97 11.63
N ALA A 381 -90.87 67.01 11.47
CA ALA A 381 -91.73 67.93 12.19
C ALA A 381 -91.62 67.76 13.73
N ALA A 382 -91.52 66.52 14.21
CA ALA A 382 -91.36 66.22 15.63
C ALA A 382 -90.01 66.72 16.21
N GLU A 383 -88.98 66.78 15.37
CA GLU A 383 -87.65 67.29 15.72
C GLU A 383 -87.67 68.83 15.82
N ALA A 384 -88.41 69.49 14.93
CA ALA A 384 -88.68 70.92 15.01
C ALA A 384 -89.53 71.30 16.24
N GLU A 385 -90.57 70.51 16.58
CA GLU A 385 -91.38 70.74 17.79
C GLU A 385 -90.55 70.69 19.08
N GLN A 386 -89.70 69.68 19.23
CA GLN A 386 -88.83 69.55 20.42
C GLN A 386 -87.78 70.67 20.51
N ALA A 387 -87.21 71.10 19.39
CA ALA A 387 -86.17 72.14 19.38
C ALA A 387 -86.72 73.55 19.61
N LEU A 388 -87.95 73.83 19.14
CA LEU A 388 -88.56 75.17 19.16
C LEU A 388 -89.60 75.36 20.27
N GLY A 389 -90.07 74.29 20.92
CA GLY A 389 -91.03 74.35 22.02
C GLY A 389 -92.42 74.85 21.62
N LEU A 390 -92.74 74.82 20.32
CA LEU A 390 -93.96 75.34 19.72
C LEU A 390 -94.64 74.21 18.92
N PRO A 391 -95.97 74.02 19.04
CA PRO A 391 -96.68 72.98 18.30
C PRO A 391 -96.71 73.28 16.80
N VAL A 392 -96.41 72.30 15.96
CA VAL A 392 -96.42 72.44 14.50
C VAL A 392 -97.85 72.30 13.98
N ILE A 393 -98.46 73.44 13.63
CA ILE A 393 -99.87 73.53 13.25
C ILE A 393 -100.12 72.94 11.83
N ALA A 394 -99.13 72.96 10.95
CA ALA A 394 -99.19 72.33 9.63
C ALA A 394 -97.79 72.01 9.08
N THR A 395 -97.64 70.83 8.47
CA THR A 395 -96.44 70.45 7.70
C THR A 395 -96.73 70.57 6.20
N LEU A 396 -96.10 71.53 5.53
CA LEU A 396 -96.13 71.60 4.07
C LEU A 396 -95.01 70.75 3.48
N THR A 397 -95.35 69.59 2.93
CA THR A 397 -94.43 68.78 2.11
C THR A 397 -94.30 69.41 0.72
N ASP A 398 -93.09 69.82 0.35
CA ASP A 398 -92.81 70.26 -1.02
C ASP A 398 -92.87 69.06 -1.97
N GLN A 399 -93.93 68.99 -2.78
CA GLN A 399 -94.21 67.88 -3.71
C GLN A 399 -93.31 67.88 -4.97
N ARG A 400 -92.29 68.75 -5.05
CA ARG A 400 -91.28 68.75 -6.12
C ARG A 400 -90.33 67.53 -6.05
N GLY A 401 -90.85 66.34 -6.32
CA GLY A 401 -90.01 65.13 -6.38
C GLY A 401 -90.65 63.81 -6.79
N VAL A 402 -91.97 63.62 -6.67
CA VAL A 402 -92.60 62.31 -6.96
C VAL A 402 -92.93 62.16 -8.45
N GLY A 403 -91.88 61.94 -9.26
CA GLY A 403 -92.02 61.54 -10.65
C GLY A 403 -92.39 60.06 -10.77
N VAL A 404 -93.66 59.77 -11.08
CA VAL A 404 -94.13 58.41 -11.36
C VAL A 404 -93.53 57.91 -12.68
N THR A 405 -92.50 57.07 -12.61
CA THR A 405 -91.88 56.46 -13.80
C THR A 405 -92.50 55.09 -14.04
N GLY A 406 -93.61 55.04 -14.78
CA GLY A 406 -94.37 53.81 -15.06
C GLY A 406 -94.72 53.65 -16.55
N LEU A 407 -94.02 52.72 -17.21
CA LEU A 407 -94.34 52.05 -18.48
C LEU A 407 -94.78 52.87 -19.72
N GLY A 408 -94.06 52.64 -20.83
CA GLY A 408 -94.74 51.94 -21.95
C GLY A 408 -94.67 52.52 -23.36
N CYS A 409 -94.01 51.74 -24.23
CA CYS A 409 -94.37 51.49 -25.64
C CYS A 409 -94.17 52.54 -26.75
N ARG A 410 -93.28 52.15 -27.68
CA ARG A 410 -93.40 52.16 -29.16
C ARG A 410 -94.40 53.13 -29.80
N ARG A 411 -93.91 53.89 -30.78
CA ARG A 411 -94.68 54.24 -31.99
C ARG A 411 -93.96 53.74 -33.25
N HIS A 412 -94.63 52.83 -33.93
CA HIS A 412 -94.51 52.54 -35.35
C HIS A 412 -95.68 53.32 -35.98
N ASP A 413 -95.47 54.10 -37.02
CA ASP A 413 -96.57 54.60 -37.85
C ASP A 413 -96.05 54.85 -39.28
N ASP A 414 -96.76 54.27 -40.24
CA ASP A 414 -96.54 54.36 -41.68
C ASP A 414 -97.73 55.11 -42.31
N VAL A 415 -97.44 55.94 -43.33
CA VAL A 415 -98.23 56.07 -44.58
C VAL A 415 -99.62 56.76 -44.58
N VAL A 416 -99.73 57.78 -45.48
CA VAL A 416 -100.93 58.33 -46.16
C VAL A 416 -101.96 59.14 -45.32
N GLY A 417 -102.49 60.27 -45.81
CA GLY A 417 -102.20 61.04 -47.04
C GLY A 417 -103.34 61.98 -47.45
N ALA A 418 -103.05 62.92 -48.35
CA ALA A 418 -104.00 63.72 -49.14
C ALA A 418 -103.26 64.29 -50.37
#